data_AF-A0A7X5DG00-F1
#
_entry.id   AF-A0A7X5DG00-F1
#
_cell.length_a   1.000
_cell.length_b   1.000
_cell.length_c   1.000
_cell.angle_alpha   90.00
_cell.angle_beta   90.00
_cell.angle_gamma   90.00
#
_symmetry.space_group_name_H-M   'P 1'
#
loop_
_entity.id
_entity.type
_entity.pdbx_description
1 polymer ?
#
loop_
_entity_poly.entity_id
_entity_poly.type
_entity_poly.pdbx_seq_one_letter_code
_entity_poly.pdbx_strand_id
1 'polypeptide(L)'
;MAQARSVLAEHFGYRDFRPGQEAVVAAVLSGRDALAVMPTGAGKSVCYQVPAVVLPGMTVVVSPLVSLMADQVRSLKEAGIRGAFLNSSLTPAQQAEVLARAQAGAYD
;
A
#
# COMPACT_ATOMS: atom_id res chain seq x y z
N MET A 1 -5.34 -10.96 11.98
CA MET A 1 -5.09 -11.80 10.78
C MET A 1 -6.33 -12.12 9.95
N ALA A 2 -7.48 -12.47 10.54
CA ALA A 2 -8.70 -12.73 9.76
C ALA A 2 -9.08 -11.55 8.83
N GLN A 3 -9.09 -10.32 9.35
CA GLN A 3 -9.34 -9.11 8.55
C GLN A 3 -8.31 -8.93 7.43
N ALA A 4 -7.02 -9.16 7.70
CA ALA A 4 -5.96 -9.07 6.69
C ALA A 4 -6.16 -10.08 5.54
N ARG A 5 -6.63 -11.30 5.85
CA ARG A 5 -6.98 -12.31 4.84
C ARG A 5 -8.23 -11.91 4.04
N SER A 6 -9.20 -11.27 4.68
CA SER A 6 -10.38 -10.70 4.00
C SER A 6 -9.96 -9.64 2.97
N VAL A 7 -9.16 -8.66 3.40
CA VAL A 7 -8.62 -7.60 2.53
C VAL A 7 -7.81 -8.19 1.38
N LEU A 8 -6.98 -9.20 1.67
CA LEU A 8 -6.19 -9.90 0.65
C LEU A 8 -7.08 -10.54 -0.44
N ALA A 9 -8.17 -11.18 -0.04
CA ALA A 9 -9.11 -11.80 -0.96
C ALA A 9 -9.94 -10.77 -1.73
N GLU A 10 -10.47 -9.75 -1.05
CA GLU A 10 -11.41 -8.77 -1.60
C GLU A 10 -10.72 -7.82 -2.59
N HIS A 11 -9.58 -7.25 -2.23
CA HIS A 11 -8.92 -6.22 -3.04
C HIS A 11 -7.85 -6.80 -3.97
N PHE A 12 -7.19 -7.88 -3.58
CA PHE A 12 -6.04 -8.42 -4.34
C PHE A 12 -6.32 -9.77 -5.00
N GLY A 13 -7.49 -10.39 -4.73
CA GLY A 13 -7.92 -11.64 -5.36
C GLY A 13 -7.11 -12.87 -4.93
N TYR A 14 -6.30 -12.80 -3.87
CA TYR A 14 -5.50 -13.92 -3.40
C TYR A 14 -6.18 -14.66 -2.24
N ARG A 15 -6.21 -15.99 -2.32
CA ARG A 15 -6.84 -16.85 -1.30
C ARG A 15 -6.03 -16.91 0.00
N ASP A 16 -4.71 -16.81 -0.09
CA ASP A 16 -3.81 -16.90 1.05
C ASP A 16 -2.51 -16.13 0.80
N PHE A 17 -1.83 -15.79 1.88
CA PHE A 17 -0.49 -15.23 1.86
C PHE A 17 0.52 -16.26 1.33
N ARG A 18 1.49 -15.77 0.57
CA ARG A 18 2.67 -16.56 0.22
C ARG A 18 3.61 -16.70 1.42
N PRO A 19 4.50 -17.71 1.42
CA PRO A 19 5.48 -17.87 2.49
C PRO A 19 6.25 -16.58 2.80
N GLY A 20 6.32 -16.24 4.09
CA GLY A 20 6.98 -15.03 4.59
C GLY A 20 6.11 -13.77 4.64
N GLN A 21 5.07 -13.63 3.80
CA GLN A 21 4.24 -12.42 3.79
C GLN A 21 3.45 -12.25 5.10
N GLU A 22 2.81 -13.33 5.57
CA GLU A 22 1.98 -13.30 6.77
C GLU A 22 2.76 -12.85 8.01
N ALA A 23 4.02 -13.27 8.15
CA ALA A 23 4.86 -12.87 9.27
C ALA A 23 5.14 -11.36 9.27
N VAL A 24 5.40 -10.77 8.10
CA VAL A 24 5.64 -9.33 7.94
C VAL A 24 4.34 -8.56 8.21
N VAL A 25 3.22 -8.99 7.61
CA VAL A 25 1.91 -8.38 7.82
C VAL A 25 1.51 -8.42 9.30
N ALA A 26 1.70 -9.56 9.97
CA ALA A 26 1.39 -9.71 11.39
C ALA A 26 2.25 -8.80 12.27
N ALA A 27 3.54 -8.63 11.95
CA ALA A 27 4.41 -7.71 12.67
C ALA A 27 3.93 -6.26 12.54
N VAL A 28 3.66 -5.79 11.31
CA VAL A 28 3.17 -4.42 11.06
C VAL A 28 1.82 -4.17 11.73
N LEU A 29 0.88 -5.12 11.63
CA LEU A 29 -0.42 -5.03 12.29
C LEU A 29 -0.34 -5.03 13.83
N SER A 30 0.76 -5.56 14.39
CA SER A 30 1.04 -5.50 15.83
C SER A 30 1.77 -4.22 16.27
N GLY A 31 1.98 -3.26 15.36
CA GLY A 31 2.73 -2.03 15.63
C GLY A 31 4.23 -2.25 15.78
N ARG A 32 4.78 -3.32 15.19
CA ARG A 32 6.22 -3.62 15.21
C ARG A 32 6.84 -3.36 13.85
N ASP A 33 8.07 -2.86 13.88
CA ASP A 33 8.91 -2.73 12.70
C ASP A 33 9.25 -4.10 12.10
N ALA A 34 9.40 -4.15 10.78
CA ALA A 34 9.74 -5.36 10.05
C ALA A 34 10.74 -5.08 8.93
N LEU A 35 11.74 -5.94 8.79
CA LEU A 35 12.63 -5.99 7.63
C LEU A 35 12.31 -7.23 6.81
N ALA A 36 11.80 -7.02 5.59
CA ALA A 36 11.45 -8.09 4.67
C ALA A 36 12.39 -8.12 3.47
N VAL A 37 13.24 -9.15 3.39
CA VAL A 37 14.08 -9.42 2.22
C VAL A 37 13.41 -10.53 1.42
N MET A 38 12.84 -10.17 0.26
CA MET A 38 12.10 -11.11 -0.58
C MET A 38 12.50 -10.91 -2.05
N PRO A 39 12.50 -11.96 -2.89
CA PRO A 39 12.81 -11.83 -4.31
C PRO A 39 11.74 -11.01 -5.06
N THR A 40 12.08 -10.52 -6.25
CA THR A 40 11.11 -9.87 -7.14
C THR A 40 9.98 -10.84 -7.48
N GLY A 41 8.75 -10.35 -7.64
CA GLY A 41 7.58 -11.20 -7.88
C GLY A 41 7.04 -11.94 -6.65
N ALA A 42 7.72 -11.90 -5.50
CA ALA A 42 7.25 -12.51 -4.25
C ALA A 42 6.04 -11.80 -3.60
N GLY A 43 5.54 -10.72 -4.21
CA GLY A 43 4.42 -9.95 -3.67
C GLY A 43 4.79 -9.11 -2.45
N LYS A 44 5.99 -8.50 -2.44
CA LYS A 44 6.44 -7.61 -1.35
C LYS A 44 5.47 -6.47 -1.03
N SER A 45 4.76 -5.97 -2.05
CA SER A 45 3.84 -4.84 -1.88
C SER A 45 2.65 -5.17 -0.98
N VAL A 46 2.14 -6.40 -1.05
CA VAL A 46 1.07 -6.90 -0.19
C VAL A 46 1.42 -6.75 1.29
N CYS A 47 2.71 -6.87 1.64
CA CYS A 47 3.17 -6.78 3.03
C CYS A 47 2.96 -5.40 3.66
N TYR A 48 2.84 -4.33 2.89
CA TYR A 48 2.48 -2.99 3.39
C TYR A 48 1.10 -2.53 2.92
N GLN A 49 0.62 -2.98 1.76
CA GLN A 49 -0.70 -2.61 1.23
C GLN A 49 -1.84 -3.22 2.03
N VAL A 50 -1.73 -4.47 2.48
CA VAL A 50 -2.78 -5.07 3.32
C VAL A 50 -2.86 -4.36 4.68
N PRO A 51 -1.76 -4.14 5.42
CA PRO A 51 -1.81 -3.30 6.62
C PRO A 51 -2.37 -1.90 6.39
N ALA A 52 -2.04 -1.27 5.25
CA ALA A 52 -2.54 0.07 4.92
C ALA A 52 -4.06 0.17 4.79
N VAL A 53 -4.75 -0.93 4.45
CA VAL A 53 -6.21 -0.98 4.36
C VAL A 53 -6.84 -1.41 5.70
N VAL A 54 -6.10 -2.16 6.52
CA VAL A 54 -6.59 -2.69 7.80
C VAL A 54 -6.48 -1.67 8.92
N LEU A 55 -5.37 -0.91 8.96
CA LEU A 55 -5.09 0.06 10.01
C LEU A 55 -5.76 1.40 9.69
N PRO A 56 -6.22 2.15 10.69
CA PRO A 56 -6.71 3.49 10.47
C PRO A 56 -5.58 4.43 10.05
N GLY A 57 -5.88 5.35 9.15
CA GLY A 57 -4.99 6.43 8.75
C GLY A 57 -4.14 6.11 7.51
N MET A 58 -3.49 7.15 6.98
CA MET A 58 -2.72 7.06 5.75
C MET A 58 -1.38 6.31 5.91
N THR A 59 -1.09 5.39 4.97
CA THR A 59 0.24 4.79 4.80
C THR A 59 1.06 5.53 3.76
N VAL A 60 2.31 5.87 4.10
CA VAL A 60 3.28 6.48 3.17
C VAL A 60 4.25 5.43 2.65
N VAL A 61 4.32 5.28 1.32
CA VAL A 61 5.26 4.37 0.65
C VAL A 61 6.31 5.19 -0.08
N VAL A 62 7.58 5.01 0.29
CA VAL A 62 8.71 5.66 -0.38
C VAL A 62 9.30 4.69 -1.40
N SER A 63 9.34 5.10 -2.67
CA SER A 63 9.90 4.31 -3.77
C SER A 63 10.79 5.19 -4.65
N PRO A 64 11.98 4.72 -5.07
CA PRO A 64 12.84 5.48 -5.97
C PRO A 64 12.36 5.45 -7.43
N LEU A 65 11.45 4.55 -7.79
CA LEU A 65 11.03 4.34 -9.18
C LEU A 65 9.70 5.03 -9.49
N VAL A 66 9.77 6.17 -10.18
CA VAL A 66 8.60 6.99 -10.57
C VAL A 66 7.58 6.21 -11.41
N SER A 67 8.04 5.42 -12.39
CA SER A 67 7.15 4.59 -13.21
C SER A 67 6.38 3.57 -12.37
N LEU A 68 7.07 2.94 -11.41
CA LEU A 68 6.46 1.99 -10.49
C LEU A 68 5.41 2.66 -9.59
N MET A 69 5.63 3.91 -9.16
CA MET A 69 4.64 4.64 -8.35
C MET A 69 3.30 4.78 -9.10
N ALA A 70 3.35 5.17 -10.38
CA ALA A 70 2.14 5.32 -11.20
C ALA A 70 1.43 3.98 -11.40
N ASP A 71 2.18 2.91 -11.70
CA ASP A 71 1.63 1.57 -11.88
C ASP A 71 0.98 1.05 -10.59
N GLN A 72 1.63 1.22 -9.43
CA GLN A 72 1.09 0.80 -8.14
C GLN A 72 -0.18 1.56 -7.76
N VAL A 73 -0.21 2.89 -7.98
CA VAL A 73 -1.41 3.69 -7.70
C VAL A 73 -2.57 3.32 -8.63
N ARG A 74 -2.29 3.01 -9.90
CA ARG A 74 -3.32 2.49 -10.82
C ARG A 74 -3.88 1.17 -10.32
N SER A 75 -3.02 0.21 -9.96
CA SER A 75 -3.46 -1.09 -9.44
C SER A 75 -4.24 -0.96 -8.12
N LEU A 76 -3.87 -0.03 -7.23
CA LEU A 76 -4.64 0.26 -6.02
C LEU A 76 -6.05 0.77 -6.37
N LYS A 77 -6.16 1.72 -7.30
CA LYS A 77 -7.46 2.26 -7.73
C LYS A 77 -8.33 1.20 -8.39
N GLU A 78 -7.75 0.33 -9.22
CA GLU A 78 -8.45 -0.82 -9.83
C GLU A 78 -8.95 -1.81 -8.78
N ALA A 79 -8.19 -1.98 -7.69
CA ALA A 79 -8.57 -2.76 -6.52
C ALA A 79 -9.58 -2.04 -5.59
N GLY A 80 -10.07 -0.85 -5.95
CA GLY A 80 -10.99 -0.06 -5.12
C GLY A 80 -10.33 0.63 -3.92
N ILE A 81 -8.99 0.65 -3.85
CA ILE A 81 -8.22 1.29 -2.78
C ILE A 81 -7.84 2.71 -3.20
N ARG A 82 -8.09 3.67 -2.31
CA ARG A 82 -7.70 5.07 -2.52
C ARG A 82 -6.19 5.20 -2.42
N GLY A 83 -5.57 5.79 -3.43
CA GLY A 83 -4.13 6.02 -3.46
C GLY A 83 -3.75 7.14 -4.41
N ALA A 84 -2.62 7.77 -4.11
CA ALA A 84 -1.99 8.80 -4.93
C ALA A 84 -0.48 8.63 -4.89
N PHE A 85 0.22 9.21 -5.88
CA PHE A 85 1.66 9.34 -5.87
C PHE A 85 2.03 10.82 -5.81
N LEU A 86 3.19 11.13 -5.27
CA LEU A 86 3.74 12.48 -5.21
C LEU A 86 5.20 12.43 -5.66
N ASN A 87 5.53 13.10 -6.76
CA ASN A 87 6.88 13.23 -7.28
C ASN A 87 6.98 14.43 -8.24
N SER A 88 8.16 14.66 -8.80
CA SER A 88 8.47 15.80 -9.66
C SER A 88 7.89 15.74 -11.08
N SER A 89 7.22 14.65 -11.49
CA SER A 89 6.51 14.62 -12.78
C SER A 89 5.13 15.27 -12.72
N LEU A 90 4.59 15.48 -11.52
CA LEU A 90 3.35 16.23 -11.31
C LEU A 90 3.59 17.74 -11.40
N THR A 91 2.61 18.47 -11.92
CA THR A 91 2.61 19.94 -11.85
C THR A 91 2.46 20.41 -10.40
N PRO A 92 2.90 21.63 -10.06
CA PRO A 92 2.72 22.18 -8.71
C PRO A 92 1.26 22.16 -8.22
N ALA A 93 0.30 22.38 -9.12
CA ALA A 93 -1.12 22.31 -8.79
C ALA A 93 -1.57 20.88 -8.42
N GLN A 94 -1.11 19.87 -9.17
CA GLN A 94 -1.40 18.46 -8.87
C GLN A 94 -0.76 18.02 -7.55
N GLN A 95 0.47 18.47 -7.26
CA GLN A 95 1.12 18.20 -5.99
C GLN A 95 0.34 18.81 -4.82
N ALA A 96 -0.07 20.08 -4.96
CA ALA A 96 -0.89 20.76 -3.96
C ALA A 96 -2.23 20.04 -3.73
N GLU A 97 -2.88 19.54 -4.78
CA GLU A 97 -4.11 18.75 -4.66
C GLU A 97 -3.89 17.46 -3.87
N VAL A 98 -2.84 16.69 -4.20
CA VAL A 98 -2.52 15.44 -3.49
C VAL A 98 -2.30 15.70 -2.00
N LEU A 99 -1.55 16.76 -1.67
CA LEU A 99 -1.27 17.15 -0.28
C LEU A 99 -2.54 17.63 0.45
N ALA A 100 -3.37 18.46 -0.19
CA ALA A 100 -4.63 18.92 0.39
C ALA A 100 -5.58 17.75 0.68
N ARG A 101 -5.67 16.78 -0.22
CA ARG A 101 -6.46 15.55 -0.04
C ARG A 101 -5.91 14.69 1.11
N ALA A 102 -4.59 14.56 1.22
CA ALA A 102 -3.96 13.85 2.33
C ALA A 102 -4.28 14.52 3.68
N GLN A 103 -4.17 15.85 3.77
CA GLN A 103 -4.52 16.62 4.98
C GLN A 103 -6.00 16.50 5.35
N ALA A 104 -6.88 16.31 4.36
CA ALA A 104 -8.31 16.11 4.58
C ALA A 104 -8.70 14.64 4.88
N GLY A 105 -7.73 13.72 5.06
CA GLY A 105 -8.01 12.31 5.36
C GLY A 105 -8.55 11.51 4.17
N ALA A 106 -8.33 11.98 2.93
CA ALA A 106 -8.88 11.32 1.74
C ALA A 106 -8.24 9.95 1.44
N TYR A 107 -7.13 9.60 2.09
CA TYR A 107 -6.37 8.36 1.92
C TYR A 107 -6.28 7.53 3.22
N ASP A 108 -7.10 7.85 4.21
CA ASP A 108 -7.21 7.11 5.48
C ASP A 108 -8.08 5.84 5.36
#